data_AF-A0A976GGJ1-F1
#
_entry.id   AF-A0A976GGJ1-F1
#
_cell.length_a   1.000
_cell.length_b   1.000
_cell.length_c   1.000
_cell.angle_alpha   90.00
_cell.angle_beta   90.00
_cell.angle_gamma   90.00
#
_symmetry.space_group_name_H-M   'P 1'
#
loop_
_entity.id
_entity.type
_entity.pdbx_description
1 polymer ?
#
loop_
_entity_poly.entity_id
_entity_poly.type
_entity_poly.pdbx_seq_one_letter_code
_entity_poly.pdbx_strand_id
1 'polypeptide(L)'
;MNKTKGCLIANFATVPSRMPEERRLAILTAFVKAQEISALDEAVDVLDMLILNITREAKKTGQKKRLRTLKDLDRAALLLARACALLLDEDTADDLLRKTIFSSVSVARLAESVEKVNELARPQDTNFQDEMVEQYGRVRRFLPALLRDLHFRAAPDGEHTLAAIHYLAELNGSKKRILDDAPEHIISGPWKRLVYDADGRIQRAGYSLCLLERLQDALRRRDIWLENSDRWGDPRQKLLQGEEWQAQRVPVCRALGHPTNGSKASEQLAAQLDETWKTVASRFDRNTAVDICNEGKHPSLTISSLDKLDEPPALIQLSSRVRQLLPPVDLTELLLEIDARTGFTREFSHVSESGARAQDLHISLCAVMLAEACNIGHEPLIKHNIPALTRHRLSWVKQNYIRAETLVSANARLVDFQSSLALAGYWGAGR
;
A
#
# COMPACT_ATOMS: atom_id res chain seq x y z
N MET A 1 9.62 12.64 12.69
CA MET A 1 9.07 11.87 13.83
C MET A 1 9.85 12.06 15.15
N ASN A 2 11.17 12.28 15.16
CA ASN A 2 11.93 12.34 16.43
C ASN A 2 11.70 13.57 17.33
N LYS A 3 11.24 14.73 16.81
CA LYS A 3 11.03 15.94 17.65
C LYS A 3 9.69 15.96 18.39
N THR A 4 8.66 15.30 17.85
CA THR A 4 7.31 15.30 18.43
C THR A 4 7.24 14.42 19.69
N LYS A 5 7.97 13.30 19.71
CA LYS A 5 8.07 12.42 20.88
C LYS A 5 8.84 13.06 22.05
N GLY A 6 9.90 13.84 21.76
CA GLY A 6 10.65 14.56 22.80
C GLY A 6 9.80 15.57 23.59
N CYS A 7 8.78 16.17 22.97
CA CYS A 7 7.88 17.12 23.62
C CYS A 7 6.77 16.44 24.45
N LEU A 8 6.25 15.30 23.97
CA LEU A 8 5.32 14.45 24.75
C LEU A 8 6.00 13.84 25.99
N ILE A 9 7.25 13.39 25.85
CA ILE A 9 8.05 12.87 26.98
C ILE A 9 8.37 13.97 28.00
N ALA A 10 8.65 15.20 27.54
CA ALA A 10 8.91 16.34 28.42
C ALA A 10 7.66 16.80 29.20
N ASN A 11 6.47 16.75 28.60
CA ASN A 11 5.22 17.17 29.24
C ASN A 11 4.60 16.09 30.16
N PHE A 12 4.89 14.81 29.93
CA PHE A 12 4.48 13.73 30.85
C PHE A 12 5.33 13.68 32.13
N ALA A 13 6.46 14.38 32.20
CA ALA A 13 7.31 14.41 33.40
C ALA A 13 6.82 15.40 34.48
N THR A 14 6.01 16.40 34.13
CA THR A 14 5.58 17.48 35.05
C THR A 14 4.25 17.20 35.76
N VAL A 15 3.36 16.40 35.17
CA VAL A 15 2.04 16.03 35.73
C VAL A 15 2.10 14.96 36.85
N PRO A 16 2.98 13.93 36.82
CA PRO A 16 2.98 12.86 37.82
C PRO A 16 3.52 13.27 39.19
N SER A 17 4.22 14.40 39.29
CA SER A 17 4.88 14.86 40.52
C SER A 17 3.92 15.30 41.63
N ARG A 18 2.63 15.49 41.31
CA ARG A 18 1.58 15.94 42.25
C ARG A 18 0.54 14.86 42.59
N MET A 19 0.70 13.64 42.06
CA MET A 19 -0.25 12.55 42.30
C MET A 19 0.20 11.65 43.45
N PRO A 20 -0.74 10.99 44.16
CA PRO A 20 -0.41 9.90 45.08
C PRO A 20 0.44 8.83 44.39
N GLU A 21 1.38 8.23 45.13
CA GLU A 21 2.39 7.34 44.59
C GLU A 21 1.81 6.16 43.80
N GLU A 22 0.76 5.53 44.33
CA GLU A 22 0.07 4.41 43.66
C GLU A 22 -0.52 4.81 42.30
N ARG A 23 -1.20 5.97 42.25
CA ARG A 23 -1.78 6.49 41.01
C ARG A 23 -0.70 6.88 40.00
N ARG A 24 0.40 7.46 40.47
CA ARG A 24 1.57 7.80 39.64
C ARG A 24 2.17 6.55 39.01
N LEU A 25 2.41 5.51 39.82
CA LEU A 25 2.94 4.24 39.34
C LEU A 25 2.00 3.59 38.31
N ALA A 26 0.70 3.53 38.59
CA ALA A 26 -0.29 2.99 37.66
C ALA A 26 -0.30 3.73 36.31
N ILE A 27 -0.26 5.07 36.32
CA ILE A 27 -0.24 5.87 35.09
C ILE A 27 1.08 5.69 34.34
N LEU A 28 2.23 5.67 35.03
CA LEU A 28 3.52 5.46 34.39
C LEU A 28 3.61 4.07 33.74
N THR A 29 3.13 3.03 34.42
CA THR A 29 3.06 1.67 33.86
C THR A 29 2.16 1.61 32.64
N ALA A 30 0.96 2.20 32.72
CA ALA A 30 0.04 2.28 31.58
C ALA A 30 0.63 3.06 30.40
N PHE A 31 1.32 4.17 30.69
CA PHE A 31 1.99 4.97 29.67
C PHE A 31 3.13 4.21 29.00
N VAL A 32 4.02 3.57 29.77
CA VAL A 32 5.10 2.75 29.22
C VAL A 32 4.53 1.63 28.35
N LYS A 33 3.45 0.96 28.79
CA LYS A 33 2.81 -0.08 28.00
C LYS A 33 2.21 0.46 26.70
N ALA A 34 1.52 1.60 26.74
CA ALA A 34 0.96 2.25 25.55
C ALA A 34 2.06 2.70 24.57
N GLN A 35 3.18 3.24 25.09
CA GLN A 35 4.31 3.64 24.27
C GLN A 35 5.05 2.45 23.66
N GLU A 36 5.15 1.33 24.38
CA GLU A 36 5.71 0.07 23.86
C GLU A 36 4.90 -0.41 22.63
N ILE A 37 3.58 -0.50 22.77
CA ILE A 37 2.67 -0.90 21.69
C ILE A 37 2.80 0.06 20.49
N SER A 38 2.77 1.37 20.75
CA SER A 38 2.89 2.39 19.70
C SER A 38 4.25 2.36 19.00
N ALA A 39 5.34 2.12 19.73
CA ALA A 39 6.69 2.04 19.17
C ALA A 39 6.84 0.81 18.28
N LEU A 40 6.24 -0.31 18.69
CA LEU A 40 6.21 -1.55 17.92
C LEU A 40 5.41 -1.37 16.62
N ASP A 41 4.21 -0.77 16.69
CA ASP A 41 3.39 -0.48 15.52
C ASP A 41 4.11 0.43 14.51
N GLU A 42 4.75 1.50 15.01
CA GLU A 42 5.56 2.38 14.17
C GLU A 42 6.76 1.68 13.54
N ALA A 43 7.41 0.75 14.25
CA ALA A 43 8.53 -0.01 13.71
C ALA A 43 8.10 -0.87 12.51
N VAL A 44 6.92 -1.49 12.59
CA VAL A 44 6.35 -2.29 11.49
C VAL A 44 5.84 -1.40 10.36
N ASP A 45 5.26 -0.23 10.64
CA ASP A 45 4.90 0.75 9.61
C ASP A 45 6.14 1.23 8.83
N VAL A 46 7.24 1.50 9.54
CA VAL A 46 8.52 1.84 8.91
C VAL A 46 9.06 0.67 8.09
N LEU A 47 8.95 -0.57 8.59
CA LEU A 47 9.31 -1.76 7.82
C LEU A 47 8.51 -1.82 6.50
N ASP A 48 7.18 -1.74 6.55
CA ASP A 48 6.32 -1.81 5.36
C ASP A 48 6.71 -0.75 4.32
N MET A 49 6.95 0.48 4.78
CA MET A 49 7.43 1.58 3.94
C MET A 49 8.83 1.33 3.36
N LEU A 50 9.75 0.74 4.13
CA LEU A 50 11.09 0.40 3.65
C LEU A 50 11.05 -0.67 2.57
N ILE A 51 10.23 -1.71 2.75
CA ILE A 51 10.06 -2.78 1.76
C ILE A 51 9.51 -2.20 0.46
N LEU A 52 8.46 -1.37 0.55
CA LEU A 52 7.88 -0.71 -0.62
C LEU A 52 8.91 0.17 -1.36
N ASN A 53 9.72 0.94 -0.62
CA ASN A 53 10.77 1.76 -1.20
C ASN A 53 11.88 0.94 -1.86
N ILE A 54 12.27 -0.20 -1.27
CA ILE A 54 13.25 -1.12 -1.83
C ILE A 54 12.73 -1.69 -3.17
N THR A 55 11.49 -2.16 -3.21
CA THR A 55 10.84 -2.64 -4.43
C THR A 55 10.74 -1.56 -5.50
N ARG A 56 10.34 -0.34 -5.11
CA ARG A 56 10.24 0.80 -6.04
C ARG A 56 11.59 1.19 -6.63
N GLU A 57 12.65 1.19 -5.82
CA GLU A 57 13.98 1.57 -6.29
C GLU A 57 14.61 0.50 -7.20
N ALA A 58 14.39 -0.79 -6.93
CA ALA A 58 14.79 -1.83 -7.87
C ALA A 58 14.04 -1.73 -9.20
N LYS A 59 12.72 -1.49 -9.14
CA LYS A 59 11.92 -1.28 -10.36
C LYS A 59 12.44 -0.10 -11.19
N LYS A 60 12.70 1.04 -10.54
CA LYS A 60 13.27 2.23 -11.17
C LYS A 60 14.66 1.97 -11.74
N THR A 61 15.50 1.20 -11.05
CA THR A 61 16.85 0.84 -11.49
C THR A 61 16.79 -0.08 -12.70
N GLY A 62 15.93 -1.09 -12.69
CA GLY A 62 15.74 -1.99 -13.83
C GLY A 62 15.17 -1.26 -15.05
N GLN A 63 14.20 -0.36 -14.86
CA GLN A 63 13.71 0.51 -15.93
C GLN A 63 14.82 1.37 -16.54
N LYS A 64 15.67 1.99 -15.72
CA LYS A 64 16.82 2.79 -16.20
C LYS A 64 17.83 1.94 -16.96
N LYS A 65 18.18 0.76 -16.45
CA LYS A 65 19.09 -0.17 -17.13
C LYS A 65 18.51 -0.61 -18.47
N ARG A 66 17.22 -0.97 -18.50
CA ARG A 66 16.51 -1.36 -19.72
C ARG A 66 16.49 -0.24 -20.76
N LEU A 67 16.20 1.00 -20.36
CA LEU A 67 16.21 2.15 -21.27
C LEU A 67 17.61 2.42 -21.86
N ARG A 68 18.68 2.16 -21.09
CA ARG A 68 20.06 2.31 -21.58
C ARG A 68 20.43 1.24 -22.59
N THR A 69 20.02 -0.01 -22.37
CA THR A 69 20.36 -1.14 -23.24
C THR A 69 19.40 -1.33 -24.42
N LEU A 70 18.27 -0.61 -24.43
CA LEU A 70 17.25 -0.72 -25.48
C LEU A 70 17.80 -0.42 -26.88
N LYS A 71 18.65 0.60 -27.00
CA LYS A 71 19.30 0.95 -28.27
C LYS A 71 20.23 -0.14 -28.78
N ASP A 72 20.98 -0.78 -27.88
CA ASP A 72 21.90 -1.85 -28.23
C ASP A 72 21.14 -3.13 -28.62
N LEU A 73 20.03 -3.41 -27.91
CA LEU A 73 19.11 -4.49 -28.26
C LEU A 73 18.47 -4.26 -29.63
N ASP A 74 17.93 -3.07 -29.90
CA ASP A 74 17.29 -2.73 -31.18
C ASP A 74 18.30 -2.86 -32.33
N ARG A 75 19.53 -2.39 -32.14
CA ARG A 75 20.59 -2.50 -33.14
C ARG A 75 20.93 -3.97 -33.46
N ALA A 76 21.08 -4.80 -32.43
CA ALA A 76 21.37 -6.22 -32.60
C ALA A 76 20.18 -6.97 -33.23
N ALA A 77 18.95 -6.67 -32.79
CA ALA A 77 17.73 -7.26 -33.32
C ALA A 77 17.49 -6.90 -34.79
N LEU A 78 17.69 -5.64 -35.19
CA LEU A 78 17.57 -5.22 -36.60
C LEU A 78 18.59 -5.90 -37.50
N LEU A 79 19.82 -6.11 -37.01
CA LEU A 79 20.87 -6.81 -37.74
C LEU A 79 20.53 -8.30 -37.92
N LEU A 80 20.02 -8.95 -36.87
CA LEU A 80 19.54 -10.33 -36.95
C LEU A 80 18.29 -10.45 -37.85
N ALA A 81 17.35 -9.52 -37.77
CA ALA A 81 16.17 -9.50 -38.63
C ALA A 81 16.55 -9.40 -40.11
N ARG A 82 17.57 -8.59 -40.44
CA ARG A 82 18.09 -8.49 -41.81
C ARG A 82 18.74 -9.80 -42.27
N ALA A 83 19.45 -10.49 -41.39
CA ALA A 83 20.03 -11.80 -41.69
C ALA A 83 18.93 -12.88 -41.86
N CYS A 84 17.90 -12.87 -41.01
CA CYS A 84 16.76 -13.78 -41.11
C CYS A 84 15.90 -13.50 -42.34
N ALA A 85 15.77 -12.25 -42.79
CA ALA A 85 15.04 -11.92 -44.02
C ALA A 85 15.66 -12.59 -45.25
N LEU A 86 17.00 -12.66 -45.32
CA LEU A 86 17.73 -13.39 -46.37
C LEU A 86 17.58 -14.92 -46.26
N LEU A 87 17.24 -15.42 -45.07
CA LEU A 87 16.99 -16.84 -44.83
C LEU A 87 15.57 -17.25 -45.29
N LEU A 88 14.65 -16.30 -45.33
CA LEU A 88 13.26 -16.49 -45.78
C LEU A 88 13.07 -16.21 -47.28
N ASP A 89 14.15 -15.85 -48.00
CA ASP A 89 14.12 -15.55 -49.42
C ASP A 89 14.23 -16.85 -50.24
N GLU A 90 13.11 -17.32 -50.80
CA GLU A 90 13.02 -18.57 -51.57
C GLU A 90 13.74 -18.53 -52.93
N ASP A 91 14.14 -17.35 -53.40
CA ASP A 91 14.88 -17.20 -54.68
C ASP A 91 16.38 -17.54 -54.54
N THR A 92 16.88 -17.68 -53.31
CA THR A 92 18.28 -18.01 -53.04
C THR A 92 18.44 -19.51 -52.82
N ALA A 93 19.26 -20.17 -53.65
CA ALA A 93 19.56 -21.60 -53.49
C ALA A 93 20.21 -21.91 -52.12
N ASP A 94 19.75 -22.98 -51.47
CA ASP A 94 20.15 -23.40 -50.11
C ASP A 94 21.67 -23.55 -49.91
N ASP A 95 22.37 -23.97 -50.96
CA ASP A 95 23.83 -24.17 -50.97
C ASP A 95 24.63 -22.86 -50.95
N LEU A 96 24.00 -21.76 -51.36
CA LEU A 96 24.59 -20.41 -51.39
C LEU A 96 24.14 -19.53 -50.22
N LEU A 97 23.01 -19.86 -49.57
CA LEU A 97 22.36 -19.07 -48.53
C LEU A 97 23.33 -18.56 -47.44
N ARG A 98 24.19 -19.44 -46.91
CA ARG A 98 25.17 -19.09 -45.87
C ARG A 98 26.21 -18.09 -46.37
N LYS A 99 26.67 -18.23 -47.62
CA LYS A 99 27.61 -17.30 -48.23
C LYS A 99 26.95 -15.94 -48.44
N THR A 100 25.71 -15.93 -48.94
CA THR A 100 24.90 -14.72 -49.17
C THR A 100 24.69 -13.92 -47.88
N ILE A 101 24.34 -14.61 -46.79
CA ILE A 101 24.18 -13.99 -45.46
C ILE A 101 25.52 -13.39 -45.00
N PHE A 102 26.63 -14.13 -45.07
CA PHE A 102 27.94 -13.66 -44.63
C PHE A 102 28.54 -12.54 -45.49
N SER A 103 28.16 -12.46 -46.77
CA SER A 103 28.49 -11.31 -47.62
C SER A 103 27.71 -10.05 -47.25
N SER A 104 26.47 -10.19 -46.79
CA SER A 104 25.64 -9.05 -46.39
C SER A 104 25.96 -8.55 -44.98
N VAL A 105 26.28 -9.48 -44.07
CA VAL A 105 26.57 -9.22 -42.66
C VAL A 105 27.75 -10.10 -42.23
N SER A 106 28.83 -9.47 -41.76
CA SER A 106 30.01 -10.22 -41.36
C SER A 106 29.73 -11.19 -40.20
N VAL A 107 30.38 -12.36 -40.23
CA VAL A 107 30.26 -13.41 -39.20
C VAL A 107 30.52 -12.85 -37.80
N ALA A 108 31.53 -11.99 -37.64
CA ALA A 108 31.87 -11.36 -36.37
C ALA A 108 30.73 -10.49 -35.81
N ARG A 109 30.09 -9.67 -36.67
CA ARG A 109 28.96 -8.82 -36.25
C ARG A 109 27.70 -9.64 -35.95
N LEU A 110 27.52 -10.74 -36.67
CA LEU A 110 26.39 -11.64 -36.44
C LEU A 110 26.55 -12.34 -35.08
N ALA A 111 27.75 -12.85 -34.78
CA ALA A 111 28.06 -13.45 -33.48
C ALA A 111 27.92 -12.44 -32.33
N GLU A 112 28.46 -11.22 -32.48
CA GLU A 112 28.32 -10.13 -31.51
C GLU A 112 26.85 -9.78 -31.26
N SER A 113 26.03 -9.72 -32.32
CA SER A 113 24.59 -9.43 -32.20
C SER A 113 23.82 -10.55 -31.50
N VAL A 114 24.17 -11.81 -31.76
CA VAL A 114 23.61 -12.97 -31.03
C VAL A 114 23.98 -12.92 -29.56
N GLU A 115 25.25 -12.65 -29.22
CA GLU A 115 25.68 -12.48 -27.83
C GLU A 115 24.94 -11.32 -27.15
N LYS A 116 24.82 -10.17 -27.83
CA LYS A 116 24.14 -8.99 -27.28
C LYS A 116 22.66 -9.24 -27.04
N VAL A 117 21.99 -9.97 -27.93
CA VAL A 117 20.59 -10.35 -27.75
C VAL A 117 20.45 -11.36 -26.62
N ASN A 118 21.33 -12.36 -26.52
CA ASN A 118 21.31 -13.31 -25.40
C ASN A 118 21.60 -12.65 -24.04
N GLU A 119 22.45 -11.62 -24.01
CA GLU A 119 22.77 -10.83 -22.81
C GLU A 119 21.59 -9.92 -22.40
N LEU A 120 20.95 -9.26 -23.36
CA LEU A 120 19.98 -8.19 -23.10
C LEU A 120 18.52 -8.64 -23.16
N ALA A 121 18.20 -9.72 -23.87
CA ALA A 121 16.85 -10.24 -23.95
C ALA A 121 16.48 -10.88 -22.61
N ARG A 122 15.42 -10.36 -21.99
CA ARG A 122 14.82 -10.96 -20.79
C ARG A 122 13.47 -11.58 -21.18
N PRO A 123 13.14 -12.79 -20.69
CA PRO A 123 11.78 -13.30 -20.75
C PRO A 123 10.81 -12.31 -20.09
N GLN A 124 9.59 -12.19 -20.61
CA GLN A 124 8.59 -11.17 -20.21
C GLN A 124 8.26 -11.18 -18.69
N ASP A 125 8.47 -12.30 -18.02
CA ASP A 125 8.16 -12.49 -16.59
C ASP A 125 9.29 -12.03 -15.63
N THR A 126 10.44 -11.62 -16.14
CA THR A 126 11.66 -11.35 -15.35
C THR A 126 12.10 -9.89 -15.45
N ASN A 127 11.30 -8.97 -14.89
CA ASN A 127 11.55 -7.55 -15.13
C ASN A 127 12.54 -6.89 -14.15
N PHE A 128 12.63 -7.31 -12.87
CA PHE A 128 13.36 -6.54 -11.85
C PHE A 128 14.11 -7.39 -10.79
N GLN A 129 14.23 -8.69 -11.02
CA GLN A 129 14.73 -9.63 -10.02
C GLN A 129 16.22 -9.42 -9.71
N ASP A 130 17.05 -9.28 -10.73
CA ASP A 130 18.49 -9.02 -10.55
C ASP A 130 18.74 -7.70 -9.83
N GLU A 131 17.95 -6.66 -10.16
CA GLU A 131 18.02 -5.36 -9.51
C GLU A 131 17.55 -5.39 -8.05
N MET A 132 16.73 -6.37 -7.66
CA MET A 132 16.34 -6.57 -6.27
C MET A 132 17.52 -7.10 -5.43
N VAL A 133 18.35 -7.98 -5.99
CA VAL A 133 19.56 -8.47 -5.32
C VAL A 133 20.53 -7.33 -5.01
N GLU A 134 20.61 -6.31 -5.86
CA GLU A 134 21.41 -5.10 -5.59
C GLU A 134 20.94 -4.34 -4.33
N GLN A 135 19.67 -4.48 -3.95
CA GLN A 135 19.12 -3.88 -2.74
C GLN A 135 19.38 -4.71 -1.47
N TYR A 136 19.90 -5.94 -1.60
CA TYR A 136 20.18 -6.82 -0.46
C TYR A 136 21.10 -6.16 0.57
N GLY A 137 22.04 -5.30 0.13
CA GLY A 137 22.91 -4.54 1.03
C GLY A 137 22.16 -3.65 2.03
N ARG A 138 20.97 -3.14 1.67
CA ARG A 138 20.09 -2.38 2.57
C ARG A 138 19.37 -3.32 3.54
N VAL A 139 18.80 -4.41 3.02
CA VAL A 139 18.06 -5.42 3.80
C VAL A 139 18.95 -6.05 4.87
N ARG A 140 20.17 -6.42 4.50
CA ARG A 140 21.16 -7.03 5.39
C ARG A 140 21.49 -6.19 6.63
N ARG A 141 21.29 -4.86 6.59
CA ARG A 141 21.60 -3.95 7.71
C ARG A 141 20.56 -4.01 8.83
N PHE A 142 19.29 -4.20 8.49
CA PHE A 142 18.19 -4.12 9.46
C PHE A 142 17.52 -5.48 9.71
N LEU A 143 17.50 -6.39 8.73
CA LEU A 143 16.76 -7.65 8.83
C LEU A 143 17.16 -8.48 10.05
N PRO A 144 18.46 -8.66 10.41
CA PRO A 144 18.81 -9.47 11.59
C PRO A 144 18.31 -8.88 12.91
N ALA A 145 18.36 -7.56 13.08
CA ALA A 145 17.83 -6.91 14.27
C ALA A 145 16.30 -7.05 14.33
N LEU A 146 15.63 -6.87 13.20
CA LEU A 146 14.19 -7.00 13.09
C LEU A 146 13.69 -8.39 13.46
N LEU A 147 14.30 -9.44 12.92
CA LEU A 147 13.87 -10.83 13.19
C LEU A 147 14.19 -11.29 14.62
N ARG A 148 15.14 -10.62 15.30
CA ARG A 148 15.49 -10.92 16.69
C ARG A 148 14.60 -10.17 17.68
N ASP A 149 14.33 -8.90 17.41
CA ASP A 149 13.68 -8.00 18.38
C ASP A 149 12.14 -8.03 18.24
N LEU A 150 11.60 -8.36 17.06
CA LEU A 150 10.16 -8.50 16.83
C LEU A 150 9.70 -9.95 17.01
N HIS A 151 8.69 -10.13 17.85
CA HIS A 151 8.12 -11.44 18.17
C HIS A 151 6.88 -11.68 17.31
N PHE A 152 7.05 -12.51 16.29
CA PHE A 152 5.99 -12.85 15.34
C PHE A 152 5.22 -14.10 15.77
N ARG A 153 3.92 -14.10 15.47
CA ARG A 153 3.02 -15.24 15.54
C ARG A 153 2.33 -15.42 14.20
N ALA A 154 1.81 -16.62 13.95
CA ALA A 154 1.21 -16.97 12.67
C ALA A 154 -0.14 -17.68 12.83
N ALA A 155 -1.02 -17.44 11.86
CA ALA A 155 -2.16 -18.27 11.55
C ALA A 155 -1.66 -19.49 10.74
N PRO A 156 -2.49 -20.51 10.50
CA PRO A 156 -2.09 -21.69 9.72
C PRO A 156 -1.42 -21.34 8.38
N ASP A 157 -1.97 -20.37 7.64
CA ASP A 157 -1.43 -19.93 6.34
C ASP A 157 -0.08 -19.16 6.46
N GLY A 158 0.27 -18.68 7.66
CA GLY A 158 1.51 -17.96 7.94
C GLY A 158 2.65 -18.84 8.46
N GLU A 159 2.40 -20.12 8.79
CA GLU A 159 3.37 -21.00 9.47
C GLU A 159 4.68 -21.17 8.68
N HIS A 160 4.58 -21.35 7.36
CA HIS A 160 5.77 -21.47 6.50
C HIS A 160 6.64 -20.20 6.53
N THR A 161 6.01 -19.03 6.57
CA THR A 161 6.72 -17.75 6.66
C THR A 161 7.35 -17.58 8.04
N LEU A 162 6.66 -18.00 9.11
CA LEU A 162 7.18 -17.97 10.48
C LEU A 162 8.39 -18.91 10.64
N ALA A 163 8.35 -20.11 10.07
CA ALA A 163 9.49 -21.03 10.08
C ALA A 163 10.72 -20.41 9.41
N ALA A 164 10.54 -19.71 8.29
CA ALA A 164 11.62 -19.01 7.60
C ALA A 164 12.18 -17.80 8.40
N ILE A 165 11.32 -17.10 9.15
CA ILE A 165 11.73 -16.05 10.09
C ILE A 165 12.64 -16.64 11.17
N HIS A 166 12.20 -17.72 11.83
CA HIS A 166 12.98 -18.39 12.87
C HIS A 166 14.34 -18.88 12.34
N TYR A 167 14.34 -19.56 11.19
CA TYR A 167 15.57 -20.02 10.55
C TYR A 167 16.57 -18.87 10.30
N LEU A 168 16.13 -17.72 9.76
CA LEU A 168 17.04 -16.59 9.54
C LEU A 168 17.45 -15.87 10.83
N ALA A 169 16.59 -15.87 11.85
CA ALA A 169 16.90 -15.32 13.18
C ALA A 169 17.99 -16.15 13.87
N GLU A 170 17.92 -17.49 13.80
CA GLU A 170 18.90 -18.41 14.37
C GLU A 170 20.29 -18.27 13.75
N LEU A 171 20.37 -17.93 12.46
CA LEU A 171 21.65 -17.64 11.81
C LEU A 171 22.34 -16.39 12.36
N ASN A 172 21.64 -15.55 13.13
CA ASN A 172 22.15 -14.49 14.01
C ASN A 172 23.34 -13.66 13.46
N GLY A 173 23.20 -13.16 12.24
CA GLY A 173 24.23 -12.31 11.60
C GLY A 173 25.41 -13.06 10.94
N SER A 174 25.33 -14.39 10.83
CA SER A 174 26.26 -15.23 10.06
C SER A 174 26.53 -14.63 8.67
N LYS A 175 27.79 -14.72 8.22
CA LYS A 175 28.20 -14.24 6.90
C LYS A 175 28.11 -15.32 5.82
N LYS A 176 27.57 -16.51 6.14
CA LYS A 176 27.34 -17.59 5.17
C LYS A 176 26.54 -17.06 3.98
N ARG A 177 27.08 -17.25 2.77
CA ARG A 177 26.42 -16.85 1.51
C ARG A 177 25.40 -17.89 1.06
N ILE A 178 25.70 -19.16 1.31
CA ILE A 178 24.85 -20.31 1.01
C ILE A 178 24.19 -20.74 2.32
N LEU A 179 22.90 -21.01 2.25
CA LEU A 179 22.07 -21.47 3.35
C LEU A 179 21.90 -22.99 3.25
N ASP A 180 22.05 -23.65 4.38
CA ASP A 180 21.91 -25.10 4.51
C ASP A 180 20.56 -25.38 5.19
N ASP A 181 19.73 -26.28 4.64
CA ASP A 181 18.42 -26.68 5.20
C ASP A 181 17.41 -25.52 5.41
N ALA A 182 17.39 -24.54 4.50
CA ALA A 182 16.45 -23.43 4.60
C ALA A 182 15.02 -23.83 4.16
N PRO A 183 13.96 -23.38 4.86
CA PRO A 183 12.56 -23.66 4.49
C PRO A 183 12.18 -23.19 3.07
N GLU A 184 11.88 -24.13 2.17
CA GLU A 184 11.66 -23.80 0.76
C GLU A 184 10.22 -23.40 0.41
N HIS A 185 9.25 -23.66 1.28
CA HIS A 185 7.82 -23.42 1.02
C HIS A 185 7.49 -21.95 0.73
N ILE A 186 8.31 -21.01 1.20
CA ILE A 186 8.11 -19.57 0.95
C ILE A 186 8.57 -19.14 -0.45
N ILE A 187 9.31 -20.00 -1.17
CA ILE A 187 9.93 -19.67 -2.46
C ILE A 187 8.92 -19.87 -3.58
N SER A 188 8.32 -18.76 -4.05
CA SER A 188 7.41 -18.79 -5.19
C SER A 188 8.17 -18.89 -6.53
N GLY A 189 7.47 -19.28 -7.59
CA GLY A 189 8.05 -19.48 -8.93
C GLY A 189 8.98 -18.35 -9.40
N PRO A 190 8.58 -17.06 -9.30
CA PRO A 190 9.44 -15.94 -9.65
C PRO A 190 10.76 -15.91 -8.85
N TRP A 191 10.74 -16.25 -7.57
CA TRP A 191 11.90 -16.16 -6.69
C TRP A 191 12.93 -17.27 -6.90
N LYS A 192 12.56 -18.41 -7.49
CA LYS A 192 13.46 -19.56 -7.67
C LYS A 192 14.80 -19.18 -8.34
N ARG A 193 14.77 -18.33 -9.36
CA ARG A 193 15.99 -17.89 -10.07
C ARG A 193 16.96 -17.07 -9.20
N LEU A 194 16.44 -16.33 -8.23
CA LEU A 194 17.26 -15.52 -7.32
C LEU A 194 17.72 -16.30 -6.10
N VAL A 195 16.91 -17.27 -5.68
CA VAL A 195 17.14 -18.04 -4.47
C VAL A 195 18.07 -19.20 -4.74
N TYR A 196 17.93 -19.93 -5.85
CA TYR A 196 18.81 -21.05 -6.19
C TYR A 196 19.96 -20.62 -7.09
N ASP A 197 21.16 -21.11 -6.80
CA ASP A 197 22.29 -21.05 -7.73
C ASP A 197 22.23 -22.15 -8.80
N ALA A 198 23.22 -22.19 -9.69
CA ALA A 198 23.30 -23.21 -10.75
C ALA A 198 23.41 -24.65 -10.22
N ASP A 199 23.91 -24.82 -8.99
CA ASP A 199 24.05 -26.10 -8.30
C ASP A 199 22.79 -26.44 -7.46
N GLY A 200 21.74 -25.60 -7.51
CA GLY A 200 20.52 -25.78 -6.73
C GLY A 200 20.64 -25.38 -5.25
N ARG A 201 21.70 -24.68 -4.86
CA ARG A 201 21.91 -24.26 -3.46
C ARG A 201 21.25 -22.92 -3.18
N ILE A 202 20.79 -22.74 -1.95
CA ILE A 202 20.03 -21.57 -1.53
C ILE A 202 20.97 -20.39 -1.23
N GLN A 203 20.92 -19.36 -2.05
CA GLN A 203 21.60 -18.09 -1.85
C GLN A 203 20.87 -17.23 -0.81
N ARG A 204 21.62 -16.82 0.23
CA ARG A 204 21.09 -15.99 1.31
C ARG A 204 20.47 -14.67 0.82
N ALA A 205 21.08 -14.03 -0.18
CA ALA A 205 20.60 -12.75 -0.69
C ALA A 205 19.20 -12.85 -1.28
N GLY A 206 18.98 -13.80 -2.20
CA GLY A 206 17.67 -14.08 -2.77
C GLY A 206 16.68 -14.55 -1.73
N TYR A 207 17.08 -15.47 -0.84
CA TYR A 207 16.20 -16.00 0.21
C TYR A 207 15.73 -14.92 1.20
N SER A 208 16.63 -14.03 1.64
CA SER A 208 16.27 -12.92 2.54
C SER A 208 15.32 -11.92 1.89
N LEU A 209 15.47 -11.65 0.59
CA LEU A 209 14.56 -10.77 -0.15
C LEU A 209 13.20 -11.43 -0.38
N CYS A 210 13.19 -12.73 -0.70
CA CYS A 210 11.98 -13.54 -0.80
C CYS A 210 11.21 -13.54 0.52
N LEU A 211 11.90 -13.75 1.65
CA LEU A 211 11.28 -13.68 2.97
C LEU A 211 10.67 -12.30 3.23
N LEU A 212 11.36 -11.22 2.86
CA LEU A 212 10.90 -9.86 3.11
C LEU A 212 9.59 -9.55 2.38
N GLU A 213 9.47 -9.97 1.12
CA GLU A 213 8.22 -9.87 0.34
C GLU A 213 7.10 -10.70 0.99
N ARG A 214 7.38 -11.96 1.35
CA ARG A 214 6.40 -12.85 1.99
C ARG A 214 5.95 -12.35 3.35
N LEU A 215 6.87 -11.81 4.15
CA LEU A 215 6.57 -11.19 5.43
C LEU A 215 5.65 -9.98 5.27
N GLN A 216 5.92 -9.12 4.29
CA GLN A 216 5.06 -7.97 4.00
C GLN A 216 3.63 -8.40 3.66
N ASP A 217 3.49 -9.37 2.75
CA ASP A 217 2.19 -9.89 2.36
C ASP A 217 1.46 -10.54 3.55
N ALA A 218 2.15 -11.37 4.32
CA ALA A 218 1.58 -12.06 5.49
C ALA A 218 1.15 -11.09 6.59
N LEU A 219 1.93 -10.03 6.85
CA LEU A 219 1.55 -8.96 7.79
C LEU A 219 0.31 -8.22 7.30
N ARG A 220 0.23 -7.87 6.01
CA ARG A 220 -0.93 -7.18 5.42
C ARG A 220 -2.20 -8.02 5.44
N ARG A 221 -2.08 -9.34 5.23
CA ARG A 221 -3.19 -10.30 5.30
C ARG A 221 -3.57 -10.70 6.72
N ARG A 222 -2.74 -10.37 7.72
CA ARG A 222 -2.87 -10.82 9.12
C ARG A 222 -2.71 -12.34 9.28
N ASP A 223 -1.96 -12.96 8.36
CA ASP A 223 -1.49 -14.34 8.47
C ASP A 223 -0.29 -14.42 9.43
N ILE A 224 0.47 -13.33 9.54
CA ILE A 224 1.46 -13.08 10.59
C ILE A 224 1.06 -11.80 11.32
N TRP A 225 1.26 -11.79 12.64
CA TRP A 225 1.08 -10.62 13.49
C TRP A 225 2.15 -10.56 14.58
N LEU A 226 2.22 -9.43 15.27
CA LEU A 226 3.10 -9.26 16.42
C LEU A 226 2.32 -9.35 17.73
N GLU A 227 2.92 -9.97 18.74
CA GLU A 227 2.42 -9.86 20.11
C GLU A 227 2.59 -8.44 20.64
N ASN A 228 1.67 -7.96 21.49
CA ASN A 228 1.70 -6.61 22.05
C ASN A 228 1.66 -5.47 21.00
N SER A 229 1.02 -5.72 19.87
CA SER A 229 0.74 -4.75 18.82
C SER A 229 -0.75 -4.45 18.77
N ASP A 230 -1.14 -3.22 18.44
CA ASP A 230 -2.55 -2.86 18.24
C ASP A 230 -2.92 -2.88 16.75
N ARG A 231 -2.12 -2.23 15.91
CA ARG A 231 -2.35 -2.15 14.45
C ARG A 231 -1.93 -3.42 13.71
N TRP A 232 -0.82 -4.02 14.12
CA TRP A 232 -0.22 -5.22 13.52
C TRP A 232 -0.35 -6.45 14.44
N GLY A 233 -1.23 -6.37 15.44
CA GLY A 233 -1.58 -7.47 16.34
C GLY A 233 -2.63 -8.40 15.75
N ASP A 234 -3.01 -9.42 16.53
CA ASP A 234 -4.05 -10.37 16.14
C ASP A 234 -5.43 -9.68 16.14
N PRO A 235 -6.07 -9.47 14.98
CA PRO A 235 -7.39 -8.86 14.94
C PRO A 235 -8.44 -9.70 15.69
N ARG A 236 -8.22 -11.01 15.86
CA ARG A 236 -9.16 -11.93 16.51
C ARG A 236 -9.28 -11.67 18.01
N GLN A 237 -8.26 -11.07 18.64
CA GLN A 237 -8.31 -10.69 20.05
C GLN A 237 -9.28 -9.53 20.32
N LYS A 238 -9.62 -8.75 19.29
CA LYS A 238 -10.59 -7.64 19.38
C LYS A 238 -12.03 -8.08 19.21
N LEU A 239 -12.26 -9.35 18.90
CA LEU A 239 -13.60 -9.92 18.75
C LEU A 239 -14.14 -10.33 20.11
N LEU A 240 -15.47 -10.29 20.27
CA LEU A 240 -16.13 -10.89 21.43
C LEU A 240 -15.82 -12.39 21.47
N GLN A 241 -15.48 -12.90 22.65
CA GLN A 241 -15.16 -14.32 22.86
C GLN A 241 -15.93 -14.89 24.06
N GLY A 242 -15.95 -16.21 24.18
CA GLY A 242 -16.53 -16.91 25.34
C GLY A 242 -17.98 -16.52 25.61
N GLU A 243 -18.27 -16.20 26.88
CA GLU A 243 -19.62 -15.89 27.36
C GLU A 243 -20.19 -14.60 26.76
N GLU A 244 -19.35 -13.57 26.56
CA GLU A 244 -19.77 -12.28 25.98
C GLU A 244 -20.30 -12.45 24.55
N TRP A 245 -19.61 -13.27 23.74
CA TRP A 245 -20.09 -13.63 22.43
C TRP A 245 -21.38 -14.43 22.51
N GLN A 246 -21.50 -15.42 23.40
CA GLN A 246 -22.73 -16.20 23.52
C GLN A 246 -23.94 -15.32 23.88
N ALA A 247 -23.75 -14.33 24.74
CA ALA A 247 -24.79 -13.36 25.10
C ALA A 247 -25.22 -12.47 23.91
N GLN A 248 -24.27 -12.03 23.09
CA GLN A 248 -24.52 -11.13 21.96
C GLN A 248 -24.80 -11.84 20.62
N ARG A 249 -24.60 -13.16 20.52
CA ARG A 249 -24.69 -13.92 19.26
C ARG A 249 -26.04 -13.76 18.58
N VAL A 250 -27.14 -13.96 19.30
CA VAL A 250 -28.50 -13.87 18.73
C VAL A 250 -28.84 -12.45 18.25
N PRO A 251 -28.68 -11.38 19.05
CA PRO A 251 -29.00 -10.03 18.61
C PRO A 251 -28.11 -9.58 17.44
N VAL A 252 -26.81 -9.88 17.46
CA VAL A 252 -25.89 -9.52 16.36
C VAL A 252 -26.25 -10.24 15.07
N CYS A 253 -26.44 -11.57 15.11
CA CYS A 253 -26.84 -12.34 13.92
C CYS A 253 -28.16 -11.83 13.34
N ARG A 254 -29.14 -11.51 14.19
CA ARG A 254 -30.42 -10.95 13.74
C ARG A 254 -30.26 -9.58 13.08
N ALA A 255 -29.47 -8.68 13.68
CA ALA A 255 -29.23 -7.34 13.13
C ALA A 255 -28.54 -7.39 11.76
N LEU A 256 -27.64 -8.35 11.56
CA LEU A 256 -26.93 -8.56 10.30
C LEU A 256 -27.69 -9.43 9.30
N GLY A 257 -28.87 -9.97 9.66
CA GLY A 257 -29.62 -10.89 8.81
C GLY A 257 -28.94 -12.24 8.59
N HIS A 258 -28.06 -12.67 9.49
CA HIS A 258 -27.32 -13.93 9.40
C HIS A 258 -27.90 -15.02 10.32
N PRO A 259 -27.74 -16.31 9.95
CA PRO A 259 -28.05 -17.41 10.86
C PRO A 259 -27.17 -17.38 12.12
N THR A 260 -27.72 -17.85 13.24
CA THR A 260 -26.98 -17.97 14.51
C THR A 260 -25.98 -19.13 14.54
N ASN A 261 -26.08 -20.05 13.57
CA ASN A 261 -25.17 -21.17 13.40
C ASN A 261 -24.28 -20.90 12.17
N GLY A 262 -22.97 -20.78 12.40
CA GLY A 262 -21.98 -20.47 11.35
C GLY A 262 -21.86 -21.55 10.28
N SER A 263 -22.03 -22.83 10.62
CA SER A 263 -22.01 -23.93 9.63
C SER A 263 -23.20 -23.80 8.68
N LYS A 264 -24.40 -23.53 9.20
CA LYS A 264 -25.60 -23.29 8.37
C LYS A 264 -25.44 -22.05 7.50
N ALA A 265 -24.85 -20.98 8.02
CA ALA A 265 -24.56 -19.78 7.24
C ALA A 265 -23.59 -20.07 6.09
N SER A 266 -22.54 -20.87 6.35
CA SER A 266 -21.55 -21.27 5.35
C SER A 266 -22.17 -22.18 4.27
N GLU A 267 -23.01 -23.13 4.66
CA GLU A 267 -23.77 -23.99 3.74
C GLU A 267 -24.71 -23.17 2.85
N GLN A 268 -25.42 -22.19 3.42
CA GLN A 268 -26.29 -21.28 2.66
C GLN A 268 -25.49 -20.46 1.64
N LEU A 269 -24.34 -19.91 2.04
CA LEU A 269 -23.46 -19.17 1.13
C LEU A 269 -22.89 -20.07 0.03
N ALA A 270 -22.50 -21.30 0.36
CA ALA A 270 -22.01 -22.26 -0.62
C ALA A 270 -23.10 -22.65 -1.63
N ALA A 271 -24.34 -22.86 -1.18
CA ALA A 271 -25.47 -23.13 -2.06
C ALA A 271 -25.78 -21.92 -2.96
N GLN A 272 -25.80 -20.71 -2.40
CA GLN A 272 -26.00 -19.48 -3.18
C GLN A 272 -24.90 -19.28 -4.22
N LEU A 273 -23.64 -19.56 -3.87
CA LEU A 273 -22.51 -19.48 -4.79
C LEU A 273 -22.65 -20.50 -5.93
N ASP A 274 -22.98 -21.75 -5.62
CA ASP A 274 -23.18 -22.81 -6.61
C ASP A 274 -24.36 -22.51 -7.55
N GLU A 275 -25.50 -22.07 -7.01
CA GLU A 275 -26.65 -21.63 -7.81
C GLU A 275 -26.29 -20.44 -8.70
N THR A 276 -25.50 -19.48 -8.19
CA THR A 276 -25.03 -18.34 -8.97
C THR A 276 -24.10 -18.79 -10.10
N TRP A 277 -23.15 -19.70 -9.83
CA TRP A 277 -22.27 -20.27 -10.85
C TRP A 277 -23.04 -21.01 -11.92
N LYS A 278 -24.01 -21.86 -11.54
CA LYS A 278 -24.88 -22.56 -12.49
C LYS A 278 -25.70 -21.59 -13.33
N THR A 279 -26.25 -20.55 -12.71
CA THR A 279 -27.03 -19.51 -13.40
C THR A 279 -26.15 -18.75 -14.40
N VAL A 280 -24.95 -18.33 -14.00
CA VAL A 280 -23.98 -17.66 -14.86
C VAL A 280 -23.58 -18.56 -16.02
N ALA A 281 -23.21 -19.81 -15.75
CA ALA A 281 -22.84 -20.79 -16.78
C ALA A 281 -23.98 -21.02 -17.79
N SER A 282 -25.22 -21.17 -17.32
CA SER A 282 -26.39 -21.36 -18.19
C SER A 282 -26.72 -20.16 -19.09
N ARG A 283 -26.30 -18.97 -18.68
CA ARG A 283 -26.55 -17.70 -19.39
C ARG A 283 -25.30 -17.19 -20.11
N PHE A 284 -24.18 -17.91 -20.01
CA PHE A 284 -22.88 -17.44 -20.46
C PHE A 284 -22.89 -17.07 -21.95
N ASP A 285 -23.42 -17.95 -22.80
CA ASP A 285 -23.53 -17.73 -24.25
C ASP A 285 -24.41 -16.52 -24.63
N ARG A 286 -25.25 -16.04 -23.70
CA ARG A 286 -26.15 -14.89 -23.89
C ARG A 286 -25.68 -13.65 -23.12
N ASN A 287 -24.57 -13.74 -22.39
CA ASN A 287 -24.11 -12.67 -21.53
C ASN A 287 -23.13 -11.76 -22.30
N THR A 288 -23.60 -10.61 -22.75
CA THR A 288 -22.77 -9.61 -23.45
C THR A 288 -21.79 -8.88 -22.54
N ALA A 289 -21.91 -9.06 -21.21
CA ALA A 289 -21.02 -8.42 -20.24
C ALA A 289 -19.78 -9.27 -19.89
N VAL A 290 -19.68 -10.50 -20.39
CA VAL A 290 -18.57 -11.41 -20.07
C VAL A 290 -18.18 -12.19 -21.32
N ASP A 291 -16.90 -12.14 -21.68
CA ASP A 291 -16.34 -12.85 -22.83
C ASP A 291 -15.06 -13.62 -22.46
N ILE A 292 -14.83 -14.77 -23.08
CA ILE A 292 -13.59 -15.55 -22.92
C ILE A 292 -12.83 -15.52 -24.24
N CYS A 293 -11.73 -14.77 -24.27
CA CYS A 293 -10.82 -14.78 -25.41
C CYS A 293 -9.83 -15.94 -25.26
N ASN A 294 -9.80 -16.83 -26.26
CA ASN A 294 -8.93 -18.01 -26.31
C ASN A 294 -7.71 -17.81 -27.24
N GLU A 295 -7.49 -16.60 -27.76
CA GLU A 295 -6.40 -16.31 -28.71
C GLU A 295 -5.01 -16.22 -28.04
N GLY A 296 -4.97 -16.19 -26.71
CA GLY A 296 -3.75 -16.16 -25.91
C GLY A 296 -3.24 -17.54 -25.47
N LYS A 297 -2.07 -17.56 -24.83
CA LYS A 297 -1.46 -18.78 -24.24
C LYS A 297 -2.35 -19.42 -23.16
N HIS A 298 -3.22 -18.62 -22.55
CA HIS A 298 -4.24 -19.05 -21.59
C HIS A 298 -5.56 -18.33 -21.91
N PRO A 299 -6.72 -18.96 -21.66
CA PRO A 299 -8.01 -18.32 -21.79
C PRO A 299 -8.08 -17.10 -20.86
N SER A 300 -8.45 -15.94 -21.41
CA SER A 300 -8.60 -14.70 -20.64
C SER A 300 -10.05 -14.29 -20.53
N LEU A 301 -10.53 -14.10 -19.30
CA LEU A 301 -11.87 -13.61 -19.00
C LEU A 301 -11.90 -12.08 -19.07
N THR A 302 -12.72 -11.53 -19.96
CA THR A 302 -12.99 -10.09 -20.04
C THR A 302 -14.37 -9.83 -19.46
N ILE A 303 -14.44 -8.97 -18.45
CA ILE A 303 -15.70 -8.49 -17.88
C ILE A 303 -15.87 -7.05 -18.35
N SER A 304 -16.93 -6.80 -19.13
CA SER A 304 -17.31 -5.47 -19.58
C SER A 304 -17.56 -4.57 -18.37
N SER A 305 -17.06 -3.34 -18.40
CA SER A 305 -17.43 -2.35 -17.41
C SER A 305 -18.94 -2.16 -17.39
N LEU A 306 -19.51 -1.85 -16.23
CA LEU A 306 -20.90 -1.42 -16.15
C LEU A 306 -21.09 -0.24 -17.10
N ASP A 307 -22.02 -0.39 -18.05
CA ASP A 307 -22.40 0.70 -18.92
C ASP A 307 -22.89 1.86 -18.07
N LYS A 308 -22.44 3.06 -18.41
CA LYS A 308 -23.00 4.27 -17.81
C LYS A 308 -24.49 4.25 -18.10
N LEU A 309 -25.32 4.40 -17.07
CA LEU A 309 -26.76 4.59 -17.28
C LEU A 309 -26.95 5.75 -18.25
N ASP A 310 -27.71 5.52 -19.32
CA ASP A 310 -28.05 6.57 -20.28
C ASP A 310 -28.77 7.70 -19.55
N GLU A 311 -28.11 8.85 -19.46
CA GLU A 311 -28.69 10.05 -18.88
C GLU A 311 -29.66 10.66 -19.90
N PRO A 312 -30.96 10.83 -19.58
CA PRO A 312 -31.90 11.46 -20.49
C PRO A 312 -31.41 12.85 -20.91
N PRO A 313 -31.64 13.31 -22.16
CA PRO A 313 -31.20 14.63 -22.61
C PRO A 313 -31.68 15.77 -21.69
N ALA A 314 -32.87 15.64 -21.11
CA ALA A 314 -33.40 16.59 -20.13
C ALA A 314 -32.57 16.67 -18.84
N LEU A 315 -32.03 15.55 -18.35
CA LEU A 315 -31.17 15.51 -17.16
C LEU A 315 -29.82 16.17 -17.44
N ILE A 316 -29.24 15.93 -18.61
CA ILE A 316 -27.98 16.55 -19.02
C ILE A 316 -28.16 18.08 -19.13
N GLN A 317 -29.25 18.53 -19.75
CA GLN A 317 -29.58 19.95 -19.84
C GLN A 317 -29.81 20.58 -18.46
N LEU A 318 -30.54 19.90 -17.58
CA LEU A 318 -30.77 20.36 -16.21
C LEU A 318 -29.46 20.45 -15.42
N SER A 319 -28.63 19.41 -15.46
CA SER A 319 -27.32 19.37 -14.78
C SER A 319 -26.40 20.48 -15.28
N SER A 320 -26.36 20.71 -16.60
CA SER A 320 -25.61 21.82 -17.20
C SER A 320 -26.11 23.18 -16.70
N ARG A 321 -27.43 23.39 -16.68
CA ARG A 321 -28.03 24.63 -16.20
C ARG A 321 -27.78 24.86 -14.71
N VAL A 322 -27.86 23.81 -13.88
CA VAL A 322 -27.53 23.88 -12.44
C VAL A 322 -26.05 24.21 -12.25
N ARG A 323 -25.14 23.58 -13.00
CA ARG A 323 -23.71 23.88 -12.93
C ARG A 323 -23.38 25.32 -13.35
N GLN A 324 -24.10 25.87 -14.34
CA GLN A 324 -23.94 27.27 -14.75
C GLN A 324 -24.44 28.27 -13.70
N LEU A 325 -25.36 27.86 -12.82
CA LEU A 325 -25.82 28.68 -11.69
C LEU A 325 -24.87 28.62 -10.49
N LEU A 326 -24.02 27.60 -10.40
CA LEU A 326 -23.04 27.45 -9.34
C LEU A 326 -21.80 28.29 -9.66
N PRO A 327 -21.39 29.22 -8.77
CA PRO A 327 -20.17 29.98 -8.99
C PRO A 327 -18.95 29.04 -8.94
N PRO A 328 -17.91 29.27 -9.76
CA PRO A 328 -16.63 28.62 -9.57
C PRO A 328 -16.01 29.15 -8.27
N VAL A 329 -15.85 28.29 -7.28
CA VAL A 329 -15.23 28.64 -5.98
C VAL A 329 -13.96 27.82 -5.82
N ASP A 330 -12.85 28.49 -5.48
CA ASP A 330 -11.61 27.81 -5.12
C ASP A 330 -11.82 27.07 -3.79
N LEU A 331 -11.38 25.81 -3.70
CA LEU A 331 -11.53 25.00 -2.49
C LEU A 331 -10.86 25.66 -1.26
N THR A 332 -9.78 26.43 -1.47
CA THR A 332 -9.13 27.21 -0.41
C THR A 332 -10.01 28.35 0.09
N GLU A 333 -10.69 29.05 -0.81
CA GLU A 333 -11.63 30.13 -0.48
C GLU A 333 -12.87 29.59 0.21
N LEU A 334 -13.40 28.45 -0.26
CA LEU A 334 -14.53 27.77 0.36
C LEU A 334 -14.26 27.47 1.84
N LEU A 335 -13.07 26.94 2.16
CA LEU A 335 -12.74 26.59 3.54
C LEU A 335 -12.67 27.83 4.45
N LEU A 336 -12.12 28.94 3.94
CA LEU A 336 -12.07 30.22 4.65
C LEU A 336 -13.47 30.85 4.79
N GLU A 337 -14.34 30.73 3.79
CA GLU A 337 -15.71 31.21 3.86
C GLU A 337 -16.53 30.44 4.90
N ILE A 338 -16.39 29.11 4.94
CA ILE A 338 -17.04 28.29 5.94
C ILE A 338 -16.50 28.59 7.34
N ASP A 339 -15.20 28.86 7.49
CA ASP A 339 -14.66 29.33 8.77
C ASP A 339 -15.23 30.69 9.17
N ALA A 340 -15.36 31.64 8.24
CA ALA A 340 -15.97 32.93 8.52
C ALA A 340 -17.44 32.80 9.00
N ARG A 341 -18.18 31.81 8.48
CA ARG A 341 -19.58 31.56 8.86
C ARG A 341 -19.74 30.79 10.16
N THR A 342 -18.90 29.80 10.41
CA THR A 342 -19.07 28.85 11.52
C THR A 342 -18.10 29.08 12.68
N GLY A 343 -16.97 29.73 12.42
CA GLY A 343 -15.88 29.91 13.36
C GLY A 343 -15.22 28.60 13.79
N PHE A 344 -15.35 27.52 13.01
CA PHE A 344 -14.90 26.19 13.41
C PHE A 344 -13.39 26.11 13.70
N THR A 345 -12.58 26.99 13.10
CA THR A 345 -11.13 27.03 13.39
C THR A 345 -10.82 27.42 14.84
N ARG A 346 -11.77 28.02 15.57
CA ARG A 346 -11.62 28.39 16.99
C ARG A 346 -11.60 27.19 17.93
N GLU A 347 -12.12 26.05 17.50
CA GLU A 347 -12.11 24.80 18.29
C GLU A 347 -10.73 24.13 18.30
N PHE A 348 -9.82 24.55 17.41
CA PHE A 348 -8.45 24.08 17.41
C PHE A 348 -7.65 24.81 18.48
N SER A 349 -7.57 24.20 19.66
CA SER A 349 -6.77 24.68 20.78
C SER A 349 -5.31 24.23 20.70
N HIS A 350 -4.39 25.07 21.19
CA HIS A 350 -2.98 24.68 21.31
C HIS A 350 -2.83 23.56 22.34
N VAL A 351 -1.91 22.61 22.10
CA VAL A 351 -1.66 21.44 22.95
C VAL A 351 -1.30 21.77 24.41
N SER A 352 -0.83 22.98 24.67
CA SER A 352 -0.40 23.41 26.02
C SER A 352 -1.46 24.21 26.81
N GLU A 353 -2.69 24.36 26.29
CA GLU A 353 -3.81 25.19 26.84
C GLU A 353 -3.50 26.66 27.17
N SER A 354 -2.23 27.05 27.09
CA SER A 354 -1.72 28.40 27.23
C SER A 354 -1.95 29.12 25.90
N GLY A 355 -2.67 30.24 25.95
CA GLY A 355 -3.20 30.99 24.80
C GLY A 355 -2.15 31.57 23.85
N ALA A 356 -1.38 30.71 23.18
CA ALA A 356 -0.44 31.05 22.13
C ALA A 356 -1.21 31.53 20.89
N ARG A 357 -1.71 32.76 20.94
CA ARG A 357 -2.39 33.40 19.82
C ARG A 357 -1.33 33.83 18.83
N ALA A 358 -1.19 33.04 17.77
CA ALA A 358 -0.38 33.45 16.64
C ALA A 358 -1.27 34.07 15.57
N GLN A 359 -0.80 35.16 14.95
CA GLN A 359 -1.55 35.88 13.91
C GLN A 359 -1.93 34.94 12.75
N ASP A 360 -3.11 35.18 12.18
CA ASP A 360 -3.62 34.46 11.01
C ASP A 360 -3.62 32.92 11.14
N LEU A 361 -3.85 32.43 12.37
CA LEU A 361 -3.87 31.00 12.66
C LEU A 361 -4.92 30.24 11.83
N HIS A 362 -6.09 30.83 11.61
CA HIS A 362 -7.17 30.24 10.81
C HIS A 362 -6.70 29.95 9.37
N ILE A 363 -5.90 30.83 8.75
CA ILE A 363 -5.31 30.60 7.42
C ILE A 363 -4.37 29.39 7.45
N SER A 364 -3.50 29.31 8.46
CA SER A 364 -2.59 28.16 8.64
C SER A 364 -3.36 26.85 8.87
N LEU A 365 -4.44 26.88 9.66
CA LEU A 365 -5.30 25.73 9.94
C LEU A 365 -6.00 25.24 8.67
N CYS A 366 -6.59 26.16 7.90
CA CYS A 366 -7.24 25.85 6.63
C CYS A 366 -6.27 25.21 5.64
N ALA A 367 -5.06 25.76 5.52
CA ALA A 367 -4.02 25.19 4.67
C ALA A 367 -3.60 23.78 5.12
N VAL A 368 -3.39 23.56 6.42
CA VAL A 368 -3.04 22.22 6.93
C VAL A 368 -4.17 21.22 6.68
N MET A 369 -5.42 21.58 6.94
CA MET A 369 -6.56 20.69 6.70
C MET A 369 -6.69 20.32 5.23
N LEU A 370 -6.53 21.30 4.32
CA LEU A 370 -6.57 21.05 2.89
C LEU A 370 -5.44 20.10 2.45
N ALA A 371 -4.22 20.31 2.96
CA ALA A 371 -3.08 19.44 2.66
C ALA A 371 -3.31 17.98 3.07
N GLU A 372 -3.89 17.77 4.26
CA GLU A 372 -4.18 16.43 4.78
C GLU A 372 -5.38 15.80 4.05
N ALA A 373 -6.47 16.55 3.86
CA ALA A 373 -7.70 16.04 3.24
C ALA A 373 -7.50 15.66 1.76
N CYS A 374 -6.69 16.44 1.02
CA CYS A 374 -6.36 16.14 -0.37
C CYS A 374 -5.12 15.25 -0.54
N ASN A 375 -4.47 14.85 0.56
CA ASN A 375 -3.23 14.04 0.56
C ASN A 375 -2.12 14.61 -0.35
N ILE A 376 -2.01 15.94 -0.43
CA ILE A 376 -1.04 16.66 -1.29
C ILE A 376 0.20 17.14 -0.52
N GLY A 377 0.19 17.04 0.81
CA GLY A 377 1.25 17.56 1.69
C GLY A 377 1.30 19.09 1.72
N HIS A 378 2.24 19.66 2.48
CA HIS A 378 2.28 21.11 2.69
C HIS A 378 2.89 21.88 1.52
N GLU A 379 3.70 21.23 0.66
CA GLU A 379 4.51 21.90 -0.38
C GLU A 379 3.71 22.84 -1.29
N PRO A 380 2.54 22.42 -1.82
CA PRO A 380 1.73 23.26 -2.70
C PRO A 380 1.18 24.53 -2.03
N LEU A 381 1.12 24.56 -0.70
CA LEU A 381 0.51 25.65 0.08
C LEU A 381 1.54 26.58 0.73
N ILE A 382 2.84 26.31 0.56
CA ILE A 382 3.90 27.14 1.13
C ILE A 382 4.03 28.44 0.35
N LYS A 383 3.91 29.57 1.04
CA LYS A 383 4.21 30.90 0.51
C LYS A 383 5.19 31.61 1.43
N HIS A 384 6.44 31.76 0.98
CA HIS A 384 7.52 32.36 1.79
C HIS A 384 7.24 33.80 2.23
N ASN A 385 6.49 34.56 1.41
CA ASN A 385 6.15 35.96 1.68
C ASN A 385 4.97 36.13 2.64
N ILE A 386 4.32 35.04 3.07
CA ILE A 386 3.14 35.07 3.96
C ILE A 386 3.50 34.31 5.23
N PRO A 387 3.68 34.98 6.39
CA PRO A 387 4.08 34.34 7.65
C PRO A 387 3.20 33.13 8.04
N ALA A 388 1.88 33.22 7.79
CA ALA A 388 0.89 32.18 8.05
C ALA A 388 1.06 30.91 7.20
N LEU A 389 1.75 30.99 6.06
CA LEU A 389 1.90 29.91 5.08
C LEU A 389 3.37 29.49 4.91
N THR A 390 4.23 29.82 5.85
CA THR A 390 5.60 29.30 5.83
C THR A 390 5.64 27.82 6.18
N ARG A 391 6.62 27.08 5.66
CA ARG A 391 6.82 25.64 5.96
C ARG A 391 6.85 25.36 7.46
N HIS A 392 7.61 26.17 8.19
CA HIS A 392 7.73 26.06 9.64
C HIS A 392 6.39 26.28 10.32
N ARG A 393 5.63 27.29 9.89
CA ARG A 393 4.31 27.61 10.42
C ARG A 393 3.31 26.47 10.22
N LEU A 394 3.18 25.94 9.01
CA LEU A 394 2.25 24.84 8.70
C LEU A 394 2.63 23.56 9.47
N SER A 395 3.92 23.24 9.53
CA SER A 395 4.43 22.12 10.33
C SER A 395 4.12 22.30 11.83
N TRP A 396 4.28 23.50 12.36
CA TRP A 396 3.99 23.81 13.76
C TRP A 396 2.48 23.72 14.05
N VAL A 397 1.62 24.24 13.16
CA VAL A 397 0.16 24.16 13.32
C VAL A 397 -0.32 22.72 13.30
N LYS A 398 0.14 21.92 12.32
CA LYS A 398 -0.19 20.49 12.25
C LYS A 398 0.15 19.76 13.56
N GLN A 399 1.30 20.04 14.15
CA GLN A 399 1.77 19.35 15.36
C GLN A 399 1.03 19.79 16.64
N ASN A 400 0.67 21.06 16.76
CA ASN A 400 0.22 21.62 18.03
C ASN A 400 -1.29 21.88 18.10
N TYR A 401 -2.00 21.85 16.96
CA TYR A 401 -3.43 22.19 16.89
C TYR A 401 -4.30 21.06 16.33
N ILE A 402 -3.82 20.27 15.37
CA ILE A 402 -4.62 19.20 14.75
C ILE A 402 -4.54 17.93 15.60
N ARG A 403 -5.63 17.59 16.29
CA ARG A 403 -5.81 16.36 17.08
C ARG A 403 -7.21 15.80 16.89
N ALA A 404 -7.40 14.52 17.22
CA ALA A 404 -8.70 13.86 17.09
C ALA A 404 -9.78 14.62 17.85
N GLU A 405 -9.51 15.09 19.07
CA GLU A 405 -10.47 15.81 19.90
C GLU A 405 -10.86 17.16 19.27
N THR A 406 -9.87 17.92 18.77
CA THR A 406 -10.13 19.22 18.12
C THR A 406 -10.90 19.06 16.80
N LEU A 407 -10.64 17.97 16.06
CA LEU A 407 -11.36 17.66 14.82
C LEU A 407 -12.81 17.30 15.11
N VAL A 408 -13.07 16.53 16.17
CA VAL A 408 -14.43 16.19 16.60
C VAL A 408 -15.19 17.45 17.01
N SER A 409 -14.59 18.33 17.83
CA SER A 409 -15.22 19.59 18.23
C SER A 409 -15.48 20.54 17.05
N ALA A 410 -14.51 20.67 16.15
CA ALA A 410 -14.67 21.44 14.92
C ALA A 410 -15.80 20.88 14.03
N ASN A 411 -15.88 19.56 13.89
CA ASN A 411 -16.93 18.91 13.11
C ASN A 411 -18.32 19.12 13.73
N ALA A 412 -18.43 19.07 15.06
CA ALA A 412 -19.69 19.38 15.75
C ALA A 412 -20.20 20.78 15.39
N ARG A 413 -19.33 21.79 15.36
CA ARG A 413 -19.69 23.16 14.91
C ARG A 413 -20.23 23.20 13.48
N LEU A 414 -19.60 22.46 12.58
CA LEU A 414 -20.03 22.41 11.18
C LEU A 414 -21.40 21.74 11.03
N VAL A 415 -21.62 20.63 11.74
CA VAL A 415 -22.90 19.90 11.75
C VAL A 415 -24.01 20.75 12.36
N ASP A 416 -23.74 21.42 13.49
CA ASP A 416 -24.68 22.33 14.14
C ASP A 416 -25.07 23.46 13.18
N PHE A 417 -24.11 24.08 12.49
CA PHE A 417 -24.40 25.12 11.51
C PHE A 417 -25.18 24.59 10.31
N GLN A 418 -24.83 23.40 9.79
CA GLN A 418 -25.55 22.77 8.69
C GLN A 418 -27.03 22.56 9.03
N SER A 419 -27.34 22.16 10.27
CA SER A 419 -28.72 21.97 10.74
C SER A 419 -29.57 23.26 10.73
N SER A 420 -28.92 24.42 10.77
CA SER A 420 -29.58 25.74 10.72
C SER A 420 -29.93 26.19 9.29
N LEU A 421 -29.39 25.54 8.27
CA LEU A 421 -29.62 25.91 6.87
C LEU A 421 -31.02 25.44 6.42
N ALA A 422 -31.78 26.35 5.81
CA ALA A 422 -33.12 26.04 5.29
C ALA A 422 -33.12 24.83 4.34
N LEU A 423 -32.07 24.69 3.52
CA LEU A 423 -31.92 23.56 2.59
C LEU A 423 -31.81 22.21 3.32
N ALA A 424 -31.12 22.15 4.46
CA ALA A 424 -31.01 20.93 5.25
C ALA A 424 -32.38 20.49 5.79
N GLY A 425 -33.25 21.45 6.15
CA GLY A 425 -34.63 21.17 6.54
C GLY A 425 -35.48 20.53 5.45
N TYR A 426 -35.23 20.84 4.17
CA TYR A 426 -35.95 20.24 3.04
C TYR A 426 -35.47 18.82 2.69
N TRP A 427 -34.20 18.49 2.97
CA TRP A 427 -33.61 17.18 2.65
C TRP A 427 -33.76 16.15 3.80
N GLY A 428 -34.38 16.55 4.91
CA GLY A 428 -34.66 15.69 6.07
C GLY A 428 -33.64 15.87 7.20
N ALA A 429 -33.99 15.38 8.40
CA ALA A 429 -33.23 15.60 9.63
C ALA A 429 -31.86 14.90 9.70
N GLY A 430 -31.42 14.23 8.62
CA GLY A 430 -30.08 13.64 8.50
C GLY A 430 -29.65 12.77 9.70
N ARG A 431 -30.60 12.10 10.36
CA ARG A 431 -30.33 11.15 11.45
C ARG A 431 -30.17 9.74 10.94
#